data_AF-F2Z414-F1
#
_entry.id   AF-F2Z414-F1
#
_cell.length_a   1.000
_cell.length_b   1.000
_cell.length_c   1.000
_cell.angle_alpha   90.00
_cell.angle_beta   90.00
_cell.angle_gamma   90.00
#
_symmetry.space_group_name_H-M   'P 1'
#
loop_
_entity.id
_entity.type
_entity.pdbx_description
1 polymer ?
#
loop_
_entity_poly.entity_id
_entity_poly.type
_entity_poly.pdbx_seq_one_letter_code
_entity_poly.pdbx_strand_id
1 'polypeptide(L)'
;MDLKILSLATDKTTDKLQEFLQTLKDDDLASLLQNQAVKGRAVGTLLRAVLKGSPCSEEDGALRRYKIYSCCIQLVESGDLQQDVASEIIGLLMLEVHHFPGPLLVDLASDFVGAVREDRLVNGKSLELLPIILTALATKKEVLACGKGDLNGEEYKRQLIDTLCSVRWPQRYMIQLTSVFKDVCLTPEEMNLVVAKVLTMFSKLNLQEIPPLVYQLLVLSSKGSRRSVLDGIIAFFRELDKQHREEQSSDELSELITAPADELYHVEGTVILHIVFAIKLDCELGRELLKHLKVALRCF
;
A
#
# COMPACT_ATOMS: atom_id res chain seq x y z
N MET A 1 33.31 -11.17 -7.19
CA MET A 1 32.51 -10.01 -7.60
C MET A 1 32.15 -9.15 -6.39
N ASP A 2 31.51 -9.71 -5.36
CA ASP A 2 31.12 -9.00 -4.14
C ASP A 2 32.27 -8.22 -3.45
N LEU A 3 33.39 -8.89 -3.14
CA LEU A 3 34.57 -8.24 -2.53
C LEU A 3 35.14 -7.06 -3.34
N LYS A 4 35.01 -7.10 -4.67
CA LYS A 4 35.50 -6.03 -5.55
C LYS A 4 34.53 -4.84 -5.57
N ILE A 5 33.23 -5.08 -5.49
CA ILE A 5 32.22 -4.02 -5.33
C ILE A 5 32.40 -3.33 -3.98
N LEU A 6 32.61 -4.11 -2.92
CA LEU A 6 32.82 -3.60 -1.56
C LEU A 6 34.14 -2.82 -1.44
N SER A 7 35.23 -3.27 -2.07
CA SER A 7 36.49 -2.51 -2.07
C SER A 7 36.33 -1.16 -2.78
N LEU A 8 35.71 -1.17 -3.97
CA LEU A 8 35.49 0.06 -4.76
C LEU A 8 34.56 1.06 -4.06
N ALA A 9 33.59 0.57 -3.27
CA ALA A 9 32.72 1.41 -2.46
C ALA A 9 33.43 2.01 -1.23
N THR A 10 34.44 1.33 -0.70
CA THR A 10 35.22 1.79 0.48
C THR A 10 36.24 2.85 0.08
N ASP A 11 36.83 2.73 -1.11
CA ASP A 11 37.87 3.62 -1.62
C ASP A 11 37.34 5.00 -2.10
N LYS A 12 36.02 5.26 -1.96
CA LYS A 12 35.31 6.46 -2.49
C LYS A 12 35.55 6.73 -3.98
N THR A 13 35.94 5.72 -4.74
CA THR A 13 36.15 5.83 -6.19
C THR A 13 34.85 5.54 -6.93
N THR A 14 33.91 6.49 -6.91
CA THR A 14 32.59 6.35 -7.53
C THR A 14 32.70 6.06 -9.03
N ASP A 15 33.64 6.70 -9.72
CA ASP A 15 33.86 6.54 -11.16
C ASP A 15 34.30 5.10 -11.51
N LYS A 16 35.24 4.53 -10.72
CA LYS A 16 35.68 3.14 -10.89
C LYS A 16 34.58 2.14 -10.58
N LEU A 17 33.68 2.49 -9.66
CA LEU A 17 32.54 1.65 -9.31
C LEU A 17 31.51 1.66 -10.44
N GLN A 18 31.23 2.82 -11.04
CA GLN A 18 30.36 2.94 -12.21
C GLN A 18 30.91 2.16 -13.40
N GLU A 19 32.19 2.34 -13.74
CA GLU A 19 32.85 1.59 -14.82
C GLU A 19 32.77 0.08 -14.59
N PHE A 20 33.01 -0.36 -13.35
CA PHE A 20 32.90 -1.78 -13.02
C PHE A 20 31.47 -2.30 -13.13
N LEU A 21 30.47 -1.53 -12.72
CA LEU A 21 29.07 -1.91 -12.84
C LEU A 21 28.60 -1.93 -14.31
N GLN A 22 29.13 -1.05 -15.17
CA GLN A 22 28.87 -1.06 -16.62
C GLN A 22 29.42 -2.32 -17.31
N THR A 23 30.47 -2.95 -16.77
CA THR A 23 30.97 -4.22 -17.30
C THR A 23 30.13 -5.43 -16.91
N LEU A 24 29.25 -5.29 -15.91
CA LEU A 24 28.39 -6.36 -15.42
C LEU A 24 27.03 -6.30 -16.11
N LYS A 25 26.45 -7.46 -16.41
CA LYS A 25 25.06 -7.52 -16.85
C LYS A 25 24.14 -7.35 -15.65
N ASP A 26 22.96 -6.78 -15.89
CA ASP A 26 21.95 -6.59 -14.85
C ASP A 26 21.56 -7.92 -14.17
N ASP A 27 21.50 -9.01 -14.93
CA ASP A 27 21.19 -10.35 -14.40
C ASP A 27 22.28 -10.88 -13.45
N ASP A 28 23.54 -10.54 -13.69
CA ASP A 28 24.66 -10.92 -12.84
C ASP A 28 24.60 -10.17 -11.50
N LEU A 29 24.16 -8.91 -11.52
CA LEU A 29 23.93 -8.11 -10.31
C LEU A 29 22.72 -8.61 -9.52
N ALA A 30 21.63 -8.94 -10.22
CA ALA A 30 20.42 -9.50 -9.61
C ALA A 30 20.72 -10.84 -8.92
N SER A 31 21.43 -11.75 -9.60
CA SER A 31 21.81 -13.04 -9.01
C SER A 31 22.75 -12.88 -7.82
N LEU A 32 23.65 -11.90 -7.83
CA LEU A 32 24.56 -11.63 -6.72
C LEU A 32 23.81 -11.09 -5.49
N LEU A 33 22.84 -10.20 -5.70
CA LEU A 33 21.94 -9.71 -4.65
C LEU A 33 21.09 -10.84 -4.06
N GLN A 34 20.52 -11.70 -4.90
CA GLN A 34 19.75 -12.88 -4.46
C GLN A 34 20.60 -13.81 -3.59
N ASN A 35 21.81 -14.13 -4.04
CA ASN A 35 22.73 -15.00 -3.31
C ASN A 35 23.13 -14.43 -1.94
N GLN A 36 23.32 -13.11 -1.83
CA GLN A 36 23.67 -12.47 -0.55
C GLN A 36 22.46 -12.33 0.38
N ALA A 37 21.28 -12.07 -0.18
CA ALA A 37 20.04 -12.01 0.60
C ALA A 37 19.72 -13.37 1.24
N VAL A 38 19.87 -14.48 0.51
CA VAL A 38 19.66 -15.85 1.02
C VAL A 38 20.68 -16.21 2.11
N LYS A 39 21.93 -15.73 1.99
CA LYS A 39 22.98 -15.94 3.00
C LYS A 39 22.81 -15.08 4.25
N GLY A 40 21.89 -14.10 4.22
CA GLY A 40 21.55 -13.22 5.34
C GLY A 40 22.71 -12.35 5.85
N ARG A 41 23.76 -12.16 5.05
CA ARG A 41 24.95 -11.37 5.45
C ARG A 41 25.31 -10.41 4.32
N ALA A 42 25.63 -9.17 4.68
CA ALA A 42 26.17 -8.12 3.80
C ALA A 42 25.27 -7.62 2.64
N VAL A 43 24.02 -8.07 2.51
CA VAL A 43 23.12 -7.59 1.43
C VAL A 43 22.92 -6.07 1.49
N GLY A 44 22.79 -5.50 2.69
CA GLY A 44 22.60 -4.06 2.83
C GLY A 44 23.84 -3.25 2.42
N THR A 45 25.05 -3.72 2.73
CA THR A 45 26.29 -3.07 2.30
C THR A 45 26.47 -3.15 0.80
N LEU A 46 26.18 -4.31 0.22
CA LEU A 46 26.20 -4.52 -1.22
C LEU A 46 25.19 -3.61 -1.93
N LEU A 47 23.93 -3.57 -1.47
CA LEU A 47 22.89 -2.74 -2.06
C LEU A 47 23.27 -1.25 -1.99
N ARG A 48 23.77 -0.77 -0.85
CA ARG A 48 24.29 0.61 -0.73
C ARG A 48 25.43 0.89 -1.70
N ALA A 49 26.35 -0.06 -1.89
CA ALA A 49 27.45 0.09 -2.84
C ALA A 49 26.92 0.22 -4.26
N VAL A 50 26.06 -0.71 -4.69
CA VAL A 50 25.52 -0.71 -6.05
C VAL A 50 24.68 0.54 -6.32
N LEU A 51 23.82 0.96 -5.39
CA LEU A 51 23.02 2.18 -5.54
C LEU A 51 23.91 3.43 -5.64
N LYS A 52 24.99 3.53 -4.85
CA LYS A 52 25.97 4.62 -4.97
C LYS A 52 26.70 4.62 -6.30
N GLY A 53 27.01 3.44 -6.84
CA GLY A 53 27.65 3.26 -8.15
C GLY A 53 26.73 3.43 -9.34
N SER A 54 25.44 3.72 -9.14
CA SER A 54 24.45 3.87 -10.21
C SER A 54 23.62 5.15 -10.01
N PRO A 55 24.23 6.34 -10.04
CA PRO A 55 23.49 7.58 -9.74
C PRO A 55 22.40 7.87 -10.78
N CYS A 56 21.35 8.59 -10.37
CA CYS A 56 20.26 9.01 -11.26
C CYS A 56 20.65 10.19 -12.19
N SER A 57 21.87 10.71 -12.08
CA SER A 57 22.42 11.70 -13.02
C SER A 57 22.79 11.09 -14.37
N GLU A 58 22.98 9.78 -14.42
CA GLU A 58 23.28 9.03 -15.64
C GLU A 58 22.12 8.09 -15.97
N GLU A 59 21.71 8.04 -17.24
CA GLU A 59 20.59 7.21 -17.67
C GLU A 59 20.85 5.71 -17.42
N ASP A 60 22.07 5.23 -17.71
CA ASP A 60 22.47 3.83 -17.44
C ASP A 60 22.40 3.50 -15.94
N GLY A 61 22.84 4.44 -15.09
CA GLY A 61 22.72 4.32 -13.63
C GLY A 61 21.26 4.26 -13.17
N ALA A 62 20.41 5.14 -13.69
CA ALA A 62 19.00 5.19 -13.34
C ALA A 62 18.26 3.90 -13.77
N LEU A 63 18.50 3.40 -14.99
CA LEU A 63 17.91 2.15 -15.49
C LEU A 63 18.39 0.93 -14.70
N ARG A 64 19.69 0.88 -14.36
CA ARG A 64 20.24 -0.16 -13.49
C ARG A 64 19.60 -0.13 -12.10
N ARG A 65 19.41 1.06 -11.51
CA ARG A 65 18.68 1.21 -10.23
C ARG A 65 17.27 0.66 -10.32
N TYR A 66 16.54 0.96 -11.40
CA TYR A 66 15.19 0.43 -11.60
C TYR A 66 15.17 -1.10 -11.62
N LYS A 67 16.11 -1.74 -12.34
CA LYS A 67 16.25 -3.21 -12.35
C LYS A 67 16.58 -3.78 -10.96
N ILE A 68 17.45 -3.13 -10.20
CA ILE A 68 17.78 -3.52 -8.83
C ILE A 68 16.55 -3.44 -7.92
N TYR A 69 15.78 -2.36 -8.00
CA TYR A 69 14.53 -2.21 -7.25
C TYR A 69 13.55 -3.33 -7.58
N SER A 70 13.34 -3.61 -8.87
CA SER A 70 12.46 -4.71 -9.32
C SER A 70 12.90 -6.06 -8.76
N CYS A 71 14.21 -6.37 -8.82
CA CYS A 71 14.77 -7.59 -8.25
C CYS A 71 14.58 -7.66 -6.73
N CYS A 72 14.87 -6.59 -6.00
CA CYS A 72 14.72 -6.56 -4.54
C CYS A 72 13.25 -6.73 -4.11
N ILE A 73 12.31 -6.10 -4.84
CA ILE A 73 10.88 -6.24 -4.60
C ILE A 73 10.43 -7.70 -4.81
N GLN A 74 10.80 -8.30 -5.94
CA GLN A 74 10.47 -9.70 -6.23
C GLN A 74 11.01 -10.67 -5.18
N LEU A 75 12.22 -10.41 -4.69
CA LEU A 75 12.90 -11.25 -3.70
C LEU A 75 12.25 -11.10 -2.31
N VAL A 76 11.85 -9.89 -1.92
CA VAL A 76 11.07 -9.66 -0.68
C VAL A 76 9.69 -10.34 -0.76
N GLU A 77 9.07 -10.31 -1.94
CA GLU A 77 7.78 -10.95 -2.21
C GLU A 77 7.90 -12.45 -2.49
N SER A 78 9.08 -13.05 -2.65
CA SER A 78 9.18 -14.51 -2.79
C SER A 78 8.89 -15.23 -1.46
N GLY A 79 9.12 -14.54 -0.34
CA GLY A 79 8.92 -15.09 1.01
C GLY A 79 10.09 -15.93 1.52
N ASP A 80 11.14 -16.12 0.72
CA ASP A 80 12.29 -16.97 1.08
C ASP A 80 13.28 -16.32 2.06
N LEU A 81 13.04 -15.05 2.40
CA LEU A 81 13.93 -14.26 3.24
C LEU A 81 13.55 -14.26 4.71
N GLN A 82 14.58 -14.21 5.55
CA GLN A 82 14.45 -13.83 6.95
C GLN A 82 13.86 -12.41 7.06
N GLN A 83 12.98 -12.20 8.04
CA GLN A 83 12.28 -10.93 8.24
C GLN A 83 13.23 -9.74 8.38
N ASP A 84 14.35 -9.89 9.09
CA ASP A 84 15.33 -8.83 9.28
C ASP A 84 15.99 -8.41 7.96
N VAL A 85 16.29 -9.38 7.09
CA VAL A 85 16.89 -9.15 5.77
C VAL A 85 15.89 -8.46 4.85
N ALA A 86 14.64 -8.92 4.83
CA ALA A 86 13.58 -8.29 4.05
C ALA A 86 13.35 -6.83 4.49
N SER A 87 13.29 -6.58 5.81
CA SER A 87 13.14 -5.25 6.37
C SER A 87 14.35 -4.35 6.10
N GLU A 88 15.59 -4.88 6.14
CA GLU A 88 16.78 -4.12 5.75
C GLU A 88 16.74 -3.70 4.28
N ILE A 89 16.36 -4.62 3.38
CA ILE A 89 16.23 -4.33 1.94
C ILE A 89 15.20 -3.23 1.72
N ILE A 90 13.98 -3.38 2.24
CA ILE A 90 12.91 -2.39 2.07
C ILE A 90 13.35 -1.05 2.66
N GLY A 91 13.91 -1.02 3.87
CA GLY A 91 14.39 0.21 4.51
C GLY A 91 15.43 0.95 3.66
N LEU A 92 16.32 0.23 2.98
CA LEU A 92 17.28 0.86 2.06
C LEU A 92 16.63 1.39 0.79
N LEU A 93 15.68 0.65 0.21
CA LEU A 93 14.92 1.10 -0.95
C LEU A 93 14.11 2.37 -0.63
N MET A 94 13.49 2.43 0.56
CA MET A 94 12.73 3.59 1.05
C MET A 94 13.62 4.85 1.18
N LEU A 95 14.88 4.70 1.59
CA LEU A 95 15.80 5.82 1.73
C LEU A 95 16.22 6.40 0.38
N GLU A 96 16.55 5.54 -0.58
CA GLU A 96 17.15 5.95 -1.86
C GLU A 96 16.13 6.32 -2.95
N VAL A 97 14.84 6.01 -2.77
CA VAL A 97 13.80 6.19 -3.80
C VAL A 97 13.58 7.65 -4.20
N HIS A 98 13.83 8.60 -3.29
CA HIS A 98 13.65 10.05 -3.52
C HIS A 98 14.53 10.59 -4.65
N HIS A 99 15.64 9.91 -4.95
CA HIS A 99 16.58 10.30 -5.99
C HIS A 99 16.13 9.91 -7.39
N PHE A 100 15.10 9.06 -7.52
CA PHE A 100 14.64 8.59 -8.83
C PHE A 100 14.06 9.74 -9.68
N PRO A 101 14.28 9.68 -11.01
CA PRO A 101 13.60 10.57 -11.93
C PRO A 101 12.10 10.20 -12.00
N GLY A 102 11.27 11.19 -12.33
CA GLY A 102 9.81 11.00 -12.37
C GLY A 102 9.35 9.82 -13.23
N PRO A 103 9.87 9.61 -14.45
CA PRO A 103 9.46 8.49 -15.28
C PRO A 103 9.62 7.12 -14.63
N LEU A 104 10.77 6.87 -14.00
CA LEU A 104 11.03 5.60 -13.32
C LEU A 104 10.20 5.41 -12.06
N LEU A 105 9.81 6.50 -11.37
CA LEU A 105 8.85 6.41 -10.25
C LEU A 105 7.45 6.00 -10.74
N VAL A 106 7.03 6.49 -11.91
CA VAL A 106 5.75 6.08 -12.53
C VAL A 106 5.79 4.60 -12.91
N ASP A 107 6.89 4.13 -13.51
CA ASP A 107 7.07 2.73 -13.87
C ASP A 107 7.07 1.83 -12.62
N LEU A 108 7.80 2.20 -11.57
CA LEU A 108 7.82 1.46 -10.30
C LEU A 108 6.42 1.38 -9.66
N ALA A 109 5.68 2.49 -9.61
CA ALA A 109 4.32 2.48 -9.08
C ALA A 109 3.37 1.63 -9.95
N SER A 110 3.56 1.65 -11.27
CA SER A 110 2.76 0.87 -12.22
C SER A 110 3.02 -0.63 -12.05
N ASP A 111 4.25 -1.04 -11.74
CA ASP A 111 4.58 -2.43 -11.41
C ASP A 111 3.83 -2.93 -10.18
N PHE A 112 3.68 -2.09 -9.14
CA PHE A 112 2.85 -2.42 -7.98
C PHE A 112 1.38 -2.59 -8.37
N VAL A 113 0.82 -1.69 -9.18
CA VAL A 113 -0.55 -1.82 -9.67
C VAL A 113 -0.73 -3.12 -10.48
N GLY A 114 0.24 -3.47 -11.31
CA GLY A 114 0.28 -4.74 -12.05
C GLY A 114 0.35 -5.96 -11.11
N ALA A 115 1.20 -5.91 -10.09
CA ALA A 115 1.32 -6.98 -9.10
C ALA A 115 0.05 -7.18 -8.27
N VAL A 116 -0.66 -6.09 -7.92
CA VAL A 116 -1.98 -6.16 -7.25
C VAL A 116 -3.03 -6.75 -8.18
N ARG A 117 -3.04 -6.34 -9.46
CA ARG A 117 -3.99 -6.84 -10.47
C ARG A 117 -3.84 -8.35 -10.71
N GLU A 118 -2.60 -8.82 -10.82
CA GLU A 118 -2.27 -10.23 -11.09
C GLU A 118 -2.17 -11.08 -9.83
N ASP A 119 -2.39 -10.50 -8.65
CA ASP A 119 -2.32 -11.15 -7.34
C ASP A 119 -0.98 -11.89 -7.09
N ARG A 120 0.11 -11.27 -7.55
CA ARG A 120 1.49 -11.80 -7.46
C ARG A 120 2.19 -11.51 -6.13
N LEU A 121 1.54 -10.76 -5.25
CA LEU A 121 2.06 -10.45 -3.91
C LEU A 121 1.98 -11.71 -3.04
N VAL A 122 3.00 -11.98 -2.22
CA VAL A 122 3.01 -13.10 -1.26
C VAL A 122 3.18 -12.58 0.16
N ASN A 123 4.09 -11.64 0.37
CA ASN A 123 4.44 -11.09 1.68
C ASN A 123 3.74 -9.75 1.94
N GLY A 124 3.50 -8.96 0.88
CA GLY A 124 2.87 -7.64 0.95
C GLY A 124 3.76 -6.55 1.55
N LYS A 125 4.94 -6.90 2.08
CA LYS A 125 5.90 -5.95 2.62
C LYS A 125 6.43 -4.96 1.59
N SER A 126 6.50 -5.36 0.32
CA SER A 126 6.93 -4.43 -0.75
C SER A 126 5.98 -3.24 -0.90
N LEU A 127 4.72 -3.37 -0.46
CA LEU A 127 3.74 -2.28 -0.50
C LEU A 127 4.13 -1.10 0.38
N GLU A 128 5.01 -1.27 1.37
CA GLU A 128 5.55 -0.18 2.21
C GLU A 128 6.37 0.85 1.39
N LEU A 129 6.81 0.50 0.18
CA LEU A 129 7.47 1.43 -0.74
C LEU A 129 6.49 2.36 -1.46
N LEU A 130 5.26 1.89 -1.69
CA LEU A 130 4.28 2.61 -2.49
C LEU A 130 3.93 4.01 -1.93
N PRO A 131 3.77 4.23 -0.61
CA PRO A 131 3.54 5.57 -0.08
C PRO A 131 4.63 6.57 -0.43
N ILE A 132 5.88 6.12 -0.39
CA ILE A 132 7.05 6.98 -0.58
C ILE A 132 7.24 7.27 -2.06
N ILE A 133 7.00 6.29 -2.93
CA ILE A 133 6.99 6.49 -4.38
C ILE A 133 5.94 7.55 -4.76
N LEU A 134 4.71 7.41 -4.28
CA LEU A 134 3.62 8.37 -4.56
C LEU A 134 3.94 9.76 -4.01
N THR A 135 4.55 9.85 -2.83
CA THR A 135 4.96 11.13 -2.23
C THR A 135 6.12 11.78 -2.98
N ALA A 136 7.10 10.98 -3.43
CA ALA A 136 8.20 11.45 -4.26
C ALA A 136 7.69 11.95 -5.62
N LEU A 137 6.73 11.26 -6.23
CA LEU A 137 6.05 11.70 -7.46
C LEU A 137 5.36 13.05 -7.26
N ALA A 138 4.57 13.22 -6.20
CA ALA A 138 3.88 14.48 -5.91
C ALA A 138 4.84 15.68 -5.75
N THR A 139 6.11 15.43 -5.42
CA THR A 139 7.13 16.48 -5.30
C THR A 139 7.61 16.98 -6.68
N LYS A 140 7.45 16.18 -7.75
CA LYS A 140 7.85 16.52 -9.12
C LYS A 140 6.73 17.30 -9.81
N LYS A 141 6.78 18.64 -9.71
CA LYS A 141 5.78 19.53 -10.34
C LYS A 141 5.97 19.77 -11.83
N GLU A 142 7.13 19.38 -12.36
CA GLU A 142 7.45 19.49 -13.78
C GLU A 142 6.75 18.39 -14.59
N VAL A 143 6.50 18.68 -15.87
CA VAL A 143 5.95 17.69 -16.80
C VAL A 143 6.95 16.56 -16.98
N LEU A 144 6.49 15.33 -16.78
CA LEU A 144 7.32 14.13 -16.88
C LEU A 144 7.24 13.57 -18.31
N ALA A 145 8.39 13.17 -18.85
CA ALA A 145 8.50 12.50 -20.14
C ALA A 145 8.05 11.02 -20.07
N CYS A 146 6.80 10.77 -19.66
CA CYS A 146 6.18 9.46 -19.66
C CYS A 146 5.11 9.40 -20.77
N GLY A 147 5.31 8.54 -21.77
CA GLY A 147 4.31 8.31 -22.82
C GLY A 147 3.97 9.56 -23.66
N LYS A 148 2.67 9.81 -23.88
CA LYS A 148 2.14 10.87 -24.76
C LYS A 148 1.51 12.06 -24.00
N GLY A 149 1.68 12.14 -22.68
CA GLY A 149 0.97 13.11 -21.85
C GLY A 149 1.88 14.14 -21.20
N ASP A 150 1.49 15.41 -21.28
CA ASP A 150 2.11 16.53 -20.54
C ASP A 150 1.59 16.54 -19.09
N LEU A 151 1.82 15.46 -18.35
CA LEU A 151 1.34 15.31 -16.98
C LEU A 151 2.45 15.60 -15.97
N ASN A 152 2.11 16.31 -14.89
CA ASN A 152 2.99 16.50 -13.75
C ASN A 152 2.93 15.28 -12.79
N GLY A 153 3.82 15.24 -11.81
CA GLY A 153 3.90 14.12 -10.86
C GLY A 153 2.68 13.96 -9.96
N GLU A 154 1.93 15.03 -9.65
CA GLU A 154 0.68 14.97 -8.89
C GLU A 154 -0.46 14.34 -9.71
N GLU A 155 -0.53 14.65 -11.01
CA GLU A 155 -1.50 14.07 -11.93
C GLU A 155 -1.22 12.58 -12.17
N TYR A 156 0.05 12.19 -12.32
CA TYR A 156 0.44 10.78 -12.39
C TYR A 156 0.11 10.03 -11.10
N LYS A 157 0.40 10.62 -9.93
CA LYS A 157 -0.01 10.05 -8.63
C LYS A 157 -1.52 9.82 -8.61
N ARG A 158 -2.32 10.80 -9.03
CA ARG A 158 -3.78 10.68 -9.05
C ARG A 158 -4.25 9.57 -9.97
N GLN A 159 -3.70 9.47 -11.19
CA GLN A 159 -4.03 8.40 -12.14
C GLN A 159 -3.63 7.00 -11.62
N LEU A 160 -2.48 6.90 -10.94
CA LEU A 160 -2.04 5.66 -10.31
C LEU A 160 -3.00 5.22 -9.20
N ILE A 161 -3.45 6.15 -8.36
CA ILE A 161 -4.44 5.89 -7.30
C ILE A 161 -5.77 5.46 -7.91
N ASP A 162 -6.26 6.17 -8.93
CA ASP A 162 -7.50 5.82 -9.64
C ASP A 162 -7.40 4.41 -10.25
N THR A 163 -6.29 4.10 -10.92
CA THR A 163 -6.04 2.77 -11.48
C THR A 163 -5.99 1.71 -10.38
N LEU A 164 -5.30 1.99 -9.27
CA LEU A 164 -5.22 1.07 -8.13
C LEU A 164 -6.58 0.82 -7.50
N CYS A 165 -7.46 1.80 -7.45
CA CYS A 165 -8.82 1.61 -6.95
C CYS A 165 -9.77 0.98 -7.99
N SER A 166 -9.45 1.03 -9.29
CA SER A 166 -10.19 0.31 -10.31
C SER A 166 -9.92 -1.20 -10.30
N VAL A 167 -8.70 -1.63 -9.96
CA VAL A 167 -8.34 -3.07 -9.94
C VAL A 167 -8.98 -3.80 -8.76
N ARG A 168 -9.13 -5.13 -8.89
CA ARG A 168 -9.61 -5.98 -7.79
C ARG A 168 -8.51 -6.10 -6.75
N TRP A 169 -8.81 -5.77 -5.50
CA TRP A 169 -7.86 -5.95 -4.40
C TRP A 169 -7.94 -7.39 -3.90
N PRO A 170 -6.80 -8.10 -3.78
CA PRO A 170 -6.77 -9.40 -3.14
C PRO A 170 -7.20 -9.31 -1.68
N GLN A 171 -8.03 -10.26 -1.24
CA GLN A 171 -8.57 -10.27 0.14
C GLN A 171 -7.46 -10.31 1.19
N ARG A 172 -6.44 -11.12 0.94
CA ARG A 172 -5.24 -11.28 1.78
C ARG A 172 -4.47 -9.98 2.06
N TYR A 173 -4.44 -9.03 1.12
CA TYR A 173 -3.62 -7.81 1.24
C TYR A 173 -4.44 -6.54 1.41
N MET A 174 -5.76 -6.62 1.56
CA MET A 174 -6.59 -5.42 1.58
C MET A 174 -6.33 -4.51 2.79
N ILE A 175 -6.02 -5.10 3.96
CA ILE A 175 -5.70 -4.33 5.16
C ILE A 175 -4.39 -3.55 4.94
N GLN A 176 -3.39 -4.22 4.36
CA GLN A 176 -2.09 -3.63 4.03
C GLN A 176 -2.22 -2.56 2.94
N LEU A 177 -3.01 -2.81 1.89
CA LEU A 177 -3.32 -1.82 0.85
C LEU A 177 -4.03 -0.60 1.45
N THR A 178 -4.97 -0.81 2.38
CA THR A 178 -5.63 0.31 3.07
C THR A 178 -4.64 1.07 3.96
N SER A 179 -3.70 0.37 4.61
CA SER A 179 -2.67 1.02 5.42
C SER A 179 -1.65 1.79 4.61
N VAL A 180 -1.35 1.39 3.36
CA VAL A 180 -0.49 2.19 2.47
C VAL A 180 -1.02 3.61 2.29
N PHE A 181 -2.34 3.75 2.09
CA PHE A 181 -2.95 5.08 1.91
C PHE A 181 -2.93 5.93 3.18
N LYS A 182 -2.73 5.33 4.36
CA LYS A 182 -2.49 6.07 5.60
C LYS A 182 -1.21 6.91 5.52
N ASP A 183 -0.20 6.51 4.76
CA ASP A 183 1.08 7.23 4.73
C ASP A 183 1.21 8.14 3.50
N VAL A 184 0.16 8.23 2.68
CA VAL A 184 0.08 9.12 1.52
C VAL A 184 -0.72 10.38 1.86
N CYS A 185 -0.32 11.52 1.30
CA CYS A 185 -1.13 12.73 1.29
C CYS A 185 -2.15 12.66 0.14
N LEU A 186 -3.44 12.56 0.47
CA LEU A 186 -4.53 12.41 -0.50
C LEU A 186 -5.31 13.71 -0.67
N THR A 187 -5.73 13.99 -1.89
CA THR A 187 -6.75 15.02 -2.18
C THR A 187 -8.13 14.56 -1.69
N PRO A 188 -9.10 15.47 -1.48
CA PRO A 188 -10.47 15.08 -1.10
C PRO A 188 -11.11 14.08 -2.07
N GLU A 189 -10.83 14.22 -3.36
CA GLU A 189 -11.32 13.33 -4.41
C GLU A 189 -10.68 11.94 -4.30
N GLU A 190 -9.35 11.87 -4.21
CA GLU A 190 -8.61 10.61 -3.99
C GLU A 190 -9.07 9.92 -2.70
N MET A 191 -9.29 10.68 -1.63
CA MET A 191 -9.74 10.18 -0.35
C MET A 191 -11.11 9.50 -0.45
N ASN A 192 -12.08 10.16 -1.09
CA ASN A 192 -13.40 9.57 -1.31
C ASN A 192 -13.34 8.33 -2.20
N LEU A 193 -12.44 8.31 -3.18
CA LEU A 193 -12.22 7.18 -4.08
C LEU A 193 -11.70 5.96 -3.29
N VAL A 194 -10.66 6.15 -2.47
CA VAL A 194 -10.10 5.10 -1.60
C VAL A 194 -11.14 4.61 -0.59
N VAL A 195 -11.85 5.52 0.09
CA VAL A 195 -12.89 5.16 1.06
C VAL A 195 -14.01 4.36 0.39
N ALA A 196 -14.54 4.83 -0.74
CA ALA A 196 -15.57 4.12 -1.48
C ALA A 196 -15.08 2.73 -1.91
N LYS A 197 -13.84 2.62 -2.40
CA LYS A 197 -13.24 1.33 -2.77
C LYS A 197 -13.19 0.37 -1.59
N VAL A 198 -12.70 0.80 -0.43
CA VAL A 198 -12.64 -0.05 0.77
C VAL A 198 -14.03 -0.49 1.22
N LEU A 199 -15.01 0.42 1.22
CA LEU A 199 -16.40 0.10 1.57
C LEU A 199 -17.00 -0.94 0.62
N THR A 200 -16.72 -0.88 -0.70
CA THR A 200 -17.19 -1.91 -1.64
C THR A 200 -16.64 -3.31 -1.35
N MET A 201 -15.52 -3.40 -0.62
CA MET A 201 -14.92 -4.68 -0.25
C MET A 201 -15.57 -5.34 0.96
N PHE A 202 -16.33 -4.59 1.80
CA PHE A 202 -16.98 -5.16 2.99
C PHE A 202 -17.91 -6.32 2.64
N SER A 203 -18.70 -6.19 1.58
CA SER A 203 -19.61 -7.24 1.09
C SER A 203 -18.92 -8.50 0.56
N LYS A 204 -17.59 -8.49 0.42
CA LYS A 204 -16.79 -9.61 -0.11
C LYS A 204 -15.97 -10.32 0.97
N LEU A 205 -16.10 -9.87 2.21
CA LEU A 205 -15.35 -10.35 3.35
C LEU A 205 -16.21 -11.22 4.25
N ASN A 206 -15.55 -12.08 5.02
CA ASN A 206 -16.19 -12.71 6.15
C ASN A 206 -16.42 -11.67 7.26
N LEU A 207 -17.50 -11.82 8.03
CA LEU A 207 -17.87 -10.84 9.07
C LEU A 207 -16.73 -10.57 10.07
N GLN A 208 -15.96 -11.58 10.46
CA GLN A 208 -14.80 -11.46 11.35
C GLN A 208 -13.63 -10.61 10.79
N GLU A 209 -13.54 -10.46 9.48
CA GLU A 209 -12.47 -9.68 8.82
C GLU A 209 -12.83 -8.20 8.71
N ILE A 210 -14.09 -7.83 8.95
CA ILE A 210 -14.59 -6.46 8.85
C ILE A 210 -14.06 -5.57 9.98
N PRO A 211 -14.08 -5.97 11.28
CA PRO A 211 -13.58 -5.10 12.36
C PRO A 211 -12.16 -4.56 12.18
N PRO A 212 -11.13 -5.36 11.82
CA PRO A 212 -9.79 -4.82 11.60
C PRO A 212 -9.71 -3.90 10.38
N LEU A 213 -10.50 -4.16 9.33
CA LEU A 213 -10.57 -3.28 8.17
C LEU A 213 -11.27 -1.94 8.50
N VAL A 214 -12.33 -1.98 9.31
CA VAL A 214 -13.00 -0.78 9.82
C VAL A 214 -12.03 0.05 10.65
N TYR A 215 -11.25 -0.57 11.53
CA TYR A 215 -10.21 0.13 12.28
C TYR A 215 -9.23 0.85 11.34
N GLN A 216 -8.75 0.16 10.29
CA GLN A 216 -7.83 0.75 9.33
C GLN A 216 -8.46 1.93 8.56
N LEU A 217 -9.74 1.81 8.19
CA LEU A 217 -10.50 2.87 7.53
C LEU A 217 -10.74 4.09 8.45
N LEU A 218 -10.98 3.86 9.75
CA LEU A 218 -11.13 4.91 10.74
C LEU A 218 -9.82 5.68 10.95
N VAL A 219 -8.69 5.00 10.97
CA VAL A 219 -7.37 5.65 11.03
C VAL A 219 -7.16 6.55 9.82
N LEU A 220 -7.55 6.11 8.62
CA LEU A 220 -7.51 6.92 7.40
C LEU A 220 -8.44 8.14 7.50
N SER A 221 -9.63 7.98 8.10
CA SER A 221 -10.61 9.07 8.27
C SER A 221 -10.12 10.27 9.08
N SER A 222 -9.10 10.08 9.93
CA SER A 222 -8.45 11.16 10.68
C SER A 222 -7.85 12.25 9.78
N LYS A 223 -7.54 11.91 8.52
CA LYS A 223 -7.03 12.85 7.51
C LYS A 223 -8.12 13.49 6.65
N GLY A 224 -9.36 12.98 6.67
CA GLY A 224 -10.43 13.47 5.80
C GLY A 224 -11.61 12.51 5.63
N SER A 225 -12.65 12.95 4.91
CA SER A 225 -13.82 12.13 4.52
C SER A 225 -14.54 11.36 5.65
N ARG A 226 -14.49 11.89 6.89
CA ARG A 226 -15.11 11.29 8.08
C ARG A 226 -16.58 10.92 7.89
N ARG A 227 -17.35 11.81 7.27
CA ARG A 227 -18.76 11.58 6.98
C ARG A 227 -18.94 10.36 6.08
N SER A 228 -18.28 10.32 4.92
CA SER A 228 -18.40 9.20 3.98
C SER A 228 -17.98 7.86 4.61
N VAL A 229 -16.97 7.86 5.48
CA VAL A 229 -16.56 6.67 6.24
C VAL A 229 -17.67 6.20 7.19
N LEU A 230 -18.21 7.10 8.02
CA LEU A 230 -19.29 6.78 8.95
C LEU A 230 -20.56 6.34 8.22
N ASP A 231 -20.97 7.09 7.20
CA ASP A 231 -22.16 6.82 6.40
C ASP A 231 -22.04 5.44 5.73
N GLY A 232 -20.86 5.12 5.18
CA GLY A 232 -20.57 3.83 4.58
C GLY A 232 -20.65 2.66 5.55
N ILE A 233 -20.01 2.77 6.72
CA ILE A 233 -20.06 1.72 7.75
C ILE A 233 -21.49 1.53 8.27
N ILE A 234 -22.19 2.62 8.59
CA ILE A 234 -23.56 2.57 9.12
C ILE A 234 -24.52 2.00 8.08
N ALA A 235 -24.43 2.42 6.81
CA ALA A 235 -25.29 1.92 5.75
C ALA A 235 -25.05 0.43 5.47
N PHE A 236 -23.78 -0.01 5.50
CA PHE A 236 -23.43 -1.42 5.32
C PHE A 236 -24.05 -2.29 6.41
N PHE A 237 -23.85 -1.96 7.68
CA PHE A 237 -24.43 -2.74 8.78
C PHE A 237 -25.95 -2.65 8.79
N ARG A 238 -26.55 -1.48 8.51
CA ARG A 238 -28.01 -1.35 8.40
C ARG A 238 -28.61 -2.31 7.36
N GLU A 239 -27.94 -2.53 6.24
CA GLU A 239 -28.41 -3.46 5.21
C GLU A 239 -28.25 -4.93 5.65
N LEU A 240 -27.13 -5.30 6.28
CA LEU A 240 -26.95 -6.63 6.88
C LEU A 240 -28.04 -6.94 7.91
N ASP A 241 -28.31 -5.95 8.75
CA ASP A 241 -29.25 -6.00 9.85
C ASP A 241 -30.71 -6.09 9.35
N LYS A 242 -31.00 -5.49 8.18
CA LYS A 242 -32.28 -5.65 7.46
C LYS A 242 -32.44 -7.08 6.92
N GLN A 243 -31.42 -7.60 6.22
CA GLN A 243 -31.43 -8.96 5.67
C GLN A 243 -31.63 -9.99 6.77
N HIS A 244 -30.94 -9.82 7.89
CA HIS A 244 -31.06 -10.72 9.04
C HIS A 244 -32.47 -10.71 9.67
N ARG A 245 -33.13 -9.53 9.76
CA ARG A 245 -34.51 -9.44 10.25
C ARG A 245 -35.52 -10.09 9.32
N GLU A 246 -35.32 -9.97 8.01
CA GLU A 246 -36.18 -10.60 7.00
C GLU A 246 -36.05 -12.14 7.06
N GLU A 247 -34.82 -12.66 7.22
CA GLU A 247 -34.55 -14.09 7.43
C GLU A 247 -35.22 -14.64 8.69
N GLN A 248 -35.13 -13.93 9.82
CA GLN A 248 -35.80 -14.34 11.08
C GLN A 248 -37.33 -14.36 10.98
N SER A 249 -37.92 -13.50 10.14
CA SER A 249 -39.37 -13.44 9.95
C SER A 249 -39.94 -14.52 9.03
N SER A 250 -39.07 -15.18 8.24
CA SER A 250 -39.47 -16.17 7.23
C SER A 250 -39.37 -17.63 7.71
N ASP A 251 -38.67 -17.91 8.80
CA ASP A 251 -38.29 -19.27 9.19
C ASP A 251 -38.79 -19.64 10.61
N GLU A 252 -40.11 -19.85 10.75
CA GLU A 252 -40.74 -20.37 11.97
C GLU A 252 -40.41 -21.87 12.28
N LEU A 253 -39.49 -22.52 11.54
CA LEU A 253 -39.22 -23.96 11.69
C LEU A 253 -37.74 -24.38 11.84
N SER A 254 -36.84 -23.46 12.20
CA SER A 254 -35.41 -23.80 12.35
C SER A 254 -34.79 -23.25 13.63
N GLU A 255 -35.33 -23.63 14.80
CA GLU A 255 -34.77 -23.38 16.14
C GLU A 255 -33.38 -24.04 16.39
N LEU A 256 -32.68 -24.51 15.35
CA LEU A 256 -31.38 -25.20 15.45
C LEU A 256 -30.20 -24.42 14.87
N ILE A 257 -30.41 -23.19 14.35
CA ILE A 257 -29.34 -22.37 13.78
C ILE A 257 -29.34 -20.95 14.40
N THR A 258 -29.09 -20.85 15.70
CA THR A 258 -28.83 -19.58 16.42
C THR A 258 -27.49 -18.92 16.02
N ALA A 259 -26.69 -19.56 15.16
CA ALA A 259 -25.31 -19.19 14.87
C ALA A 259 -25.07 -17.87 14.10
N PRO A 260 -25.91 -17.41 13.14
CA PRO A 260 -25.61 -16.20 12.37
C PRO A 260 -25.87 -14.89 13.14
N ALA A 261 -26.85 -14.90 14.06
CA ALA A 261 -27.26 -13.73 14.83
C ALA A 261 -26.17 -13.30 15.83
N ASP A 262 -25.63 -14.27 16.57
CA ASP A 262 -24.59 -14.03 17.57
C ASP A 262 -23.31 -13.50 16.94
N GLU A 263 -22.96 -13.98 15.73
CA GLU A 263 -21.79 -13.50 15.01
C GLU A 263 -21.96 -12.05 14.55
N LEU A 264 -23.09 -11.73 13.91
CA LEU A 264 -23.37 -10.39 13.39
C LEU A 264 -23.34 -9.36 14.53
N TYR A 265 -24.07 -9.59 15.62
CA TYR A 265 -24.13 -8.65 16.74
C TYR A 265 -22.79 -8.52 17.49
N HIS A 266 -22.00 -9.59 17.57
CA HIS A 266 -20.65 -9.52 18.15
C HIS A 266 -19.70 -8.67 17.29
N VAL A 267 -19.76 -8.84 15.97
CA VAL A 267 -19.00 -8.04 15.00
C VAL A 267 -19.44 -6.58 15.06
N GLU A 268 -20.74 -6.30 15.12
CA GLU A 268 -21.27 -4.95 15.32
C GLU A 268 -20.77 -4.31 16.61
N GLY A 269 -20.82 -5.04 17.72
CA GLY A 269 -20.29 -4.58 19.01
C GLY A 269 -18.81 -4.20 18.93
N THR A 270 -18.01 -5.00 18.21
CA THR A 270 -16.58 -4.74 17.99
C THR A 270 -16.37 -3.51 17.10
N VAL A 271 -17.15 -3.36 16.02
CA VAL A 271 -17.10 -2.20 15.13
C VAL A 271 -17.49 -0.91 15.86
N ILE A 272 -18.55 -0.94 16.67
CA ILE A 272 -18.96 0.19 17.52
C ILE A 272 -17.84 0.54 18.49
N LEU A 273 -17.20 -0.45 19.12
CA LEU A 273 -16.08 -0.22 20.02
C LEU A 273 -14.90 0.48 19.30
N HIS A 274 -14.57 0.06 18.08
CA HIS A 274 -13.54 0.72 17.26
C HIS A 274 -13.91 2.17 16.91
N ILE A 275 -15.16 2.44 16.53
CA ILE A 275 -15.62 3.81 16.23
C ILE A 275 -15.55 4.68 17.48
N VAL A 276 -16.04 4.20 18.63
CA VAL A 276 -15.99 4.94 19.90
C VAL A 276 -14.55 5.22 20.31
N PHE A 277 -13.65 4.26 20.13
CA PHE A 277 -12.23 4.46 20.37
C PHE A 277 -11.61 5.50 19.41
N ALA A 278 -11.96 5.47 18.13
CA ALA A 278 -11.53 6.48 17.16
C ALA A 278 -12.04 7.88 17.52
N ILE A 279 -13.30 8.01 17.97
CA ILE A 279 -13.88 9.28 18.45
C ILE A 279 -13.14 9.81 19.69
N LYS A 280 -12.69 8.92 20.58
CA LYS A 280 -11.89 9.30 21.74
C LYS A 280 -10.56 9.94 21.34
N LEU A 281 -9.99 9.54 20.20
CA LEU A 281 -8.74 10.08 19.67
C LEU A 281 -8.96 11.29 18.74
N ASP A 282 -10.08 11.34 18.00
CA ASP A 282 -10.46 12.41 17.08
C ASP A 282 -11.89 12.92 17.37
N CYS A 283 -11.98 14.06 18.08
CA CYS A 283 -13.23 14.71 18.40
C CYS A 283 -14.03 15.18 17.16
N GLU A 284 -13.38 15.41 16.02
CA GLU A 284 -14.08 15.78 14.79
C GLU A 284 -14.92 14.64 14.24
N LEU A 285 -14.45 13.39 14.39
CA LEU A 285 -15.21 12.20 14.02
C LEU A 285 -16.52 12.11 14.84
N GLY A 286 -16.44 12.39 16.15
CA GLY A 286 -17.62 12.40 17.02
C GLY A 286 -18.60 13.53 16.66
N ARG A 287 -18.08 14.74 16.36
CA ARG A 287 -18.93 15.85 15.88
C ARG A 287 -19.64 15.49 14.59
N GLU A 288 -18.95 14.85 13.65
CA GLU A 288 -19.51 14.47 12.37
C GLU A 288 -20.57 13.37 12.52
N LEU A 289 -20.35 12.38 13.39
CA LEU A 289 -21.34 11.37 13.73
C LEU A 289 -22.63 12.01 14.29
N LEU A 290 -22.52 12.96 15.22
CA LEU A 290 -23.69 13.64 15.78
C LEU A 290 -24.45 14.46 14.73
N LYS A 291 -23.75 15.13 13.81
CA LYS A 291 -24.39 15.83 12.69
C LYS A 291 -25.13 14.84 11.79
N HIS A 292 -24.49 13.73 11.44
CA HIS A 292 -25.06 12.70 10.59
C HIS A 292 -26.34 12.11 11.22
N LEU A 293 -26.30 11.73 12.50
CA LEU A 293 -27.45 11.21 13.22
C LEU A 293 -28.59 12.23 13.35
N LYS A 294 -28.29 13.51 13.56
CA LYS A 294 -29.31 14.58 13.60
C LYS A 294 -30.03 14.74 12.26
N VAL A 295 -29.36 14.51 11.14
CA VAL A 295 -30.00 14.53 9.81
C VAL A 295 -30.90 13.30 9.65
N ALA A 296 -30.44 12.11 10.05
CA ALA A 296 -31.26 10.90 10.02
C ALA A 296 -32.53 11.02 10.88
N LEU A 297 -32.43 11.61 12.08
CA LEU A 297 -33.57 11.88 12.97
C LEU A 297 -34.57 12.91 12.44
N ARG A 298 -34.19 13.74 11.46
CA ARG A 298 -35.10 14.71 10.80
C ARG A 298 -35.82 14.12 9.58
N CYS A 299 -35.41 12.95 9.11
CA CYS A 299 -36.01 12.25 7.98
C CYS A 299 -37.02 11.18 8.40
N PHE A 300 -37.19 10.95 9.71
CA PHE A 300 -38.32 10.26 10.34
C PHE A 300 -39.29 11.30 10.91
#